data_AF-F6HHV1-F1
#
_entry.id   AF-F6HHV1-F1
#
_cell.length_a   1.000
_cell.length_b   1.000
_cell.length_c   1.000
_cell.angle_alpha   90.00
_cell.angle_beta   90.00
_cell.angle_gamma   90.00
#
_symmetry.space_group_name_H-M   'P 1'
#
loop_
_entity.id
_entity.type
_entity.pdbx_description
1 polymer ?
#
loop_
_entity_poly.entity_id
_entity_poly.type
_entity_poly.pdbx_seq_one_letter_code
_entity_poly.pdbx_strand_id
1 'polypeptide(L)'
;MPWLALPFGDKRKASLSRTFKVHGIPSLIAIGPTGRTVTTEARNLVMIHGADAYPFTEEHIKEIEAQYEEMAKGWPEKMKHALHEEHELVLTKRRVYGCNGCEKQGHLWSFYCEECDFDLHPKCALEEDKGTKDDEMEKASPGEGWKCDGEVCYKA
;
A
#
# COMPACT_ATOMS: atom_id res chain seq x y z
N MET A 1 17.87 4.19 13.28
CA MET A 1 17.22 3.09 12.54
C MET A 1 16.98 1.96 13.52
N PRO A 2 15.73 1.64 13.87
CA PRO A 2 15.40 0.65 14.90
C PRO A 2 15.35 -0.79 14.35
N TRP A 3 16.26 -1.18 13.45
CA TRP A 3 16.31 -2.54 12.90
C TRP A 3 17.74 -3.09 12.86
N LEU A 4 17.83 -4.43 12.87
CA LEU A 4 19.09 -5.14 12.76
C LEU A 4 19.66 -5.05 11.34
N ALA A 5 20.98 -5.05 11.23
CA ALA A 5 21.68 -5.06 9.96
C ALA A 5 22.79 -6.11 9.96
N LEU A 6 23.08 -6.67 8.79
CA LEU A 6 24.31 -7.43 8.61
C LEU A 6 25.51 -6.49 8.75
N PRO A 7 26.61 -6.92 9.40
CA PRO A 7 27.85 -6.17 9.42
C PRO A 7 28.32 -5.83 8.00
N PHE A 8 29.02 -4.71 7.86
CA PHE A 8 29.60 -4.32 6.58
C PHE A 8 30.59 -5.39 6.09
N GLY A 9 30.47 -5.81 4.83
CA GLY A 9 31.33 -6.85 4.23
C GLY A 9 30.94 -8.29 4.60
N ASP A 10 29.81 -8.52 5.28
CA ASP A 10 29.36 -9.86 5.63
C ASP A 10 29.15 -10.73 4.37
N LYS A 11 29.85 -11.86 4.32
CA LYS A 11 29.85 -12.81 3.19
C LYS A 11 28.46 -13.42 2.95
N ARG A 12 27.59 -13.45 3.96
CA ARG A 12 26.21 -13.97 3.86
C ARG A 12 25.36 -13.15 2.90
N LYS A 13 25.66 -11.86 2.68
CA LYS A 13 24.92 -11.00 1.74
C LYS A 13 24.80 -11.63 0.35
N ALA A 14 25.90 -12.12 -0.21
CA ALA A 14 25.89 -12.75 -1.54
C ALA A 14 25.09 -14.05 -1.58
N SER A 15 25.13 -14.84 -0.50
CA SER A 15 24.32 -16.04 -0.38
C SER A 15 22.83 -15.70 -0.33
N LEU A 16 22.44 -14.74 0.51
CA LEU A 16 21.04 -14.32 0.67
C LEU A 16 20.48 -13.72 -0.62
N SER A 17 21.24 -12.86 -1.32
CA SER A 17 20.83 -12.32 -2.61
C SER A 17 20.55 -13.41 -3.65
N ARG A 18 21.35 -14.48 -3.68
CA ARG A 18 21.09 -15.63 -4.58
C ARG A 18 19.89 -16.45 -4.12
N THR A 19 19.79 -16.77 -2.82
CA THR A 19 18.69 -17.55 -2.25
C THR A 19 17.34 -16.91 -2.54
N PHE A 20 17.22 -15.60 -2.33
CA PHE A 20 15.99 -14.86 -2.55
C PHE A 20 15.87 -14.23 -3.93
N LYS A 21 16.81 -14.51 -4.85
CA LYS A 21 16.81 -13.99 -6.22
C LYS A 21 16.65 -12.45 -6.26
N VAL A 22 17.40 -11.76 -5.42
CA VAL A 22 17.39 -10.29 -5.35
C VAL A 22 18.19 -9.73 -6.53
N HIS A 23 17.50 -9.27 -7.57
CA HIS A 23 18.10 -8.69 -8.77
C HIS A 23 18.23 -7.16 -8.72
N GLY A 24 17.49 -6.50 -7.82
CA GLY A 24 17.45 -5.04 -7.72
C GLY A 24 17.06 -4.57 -6.33
N ILE A 25 17.33 -3.30 -6.06
CA ILE A 25 16.92 -2.62 -4.83
C ILE A 25 15.88 -1.54 -5.15
N PRO A 26 14.93 -1.28 -4.24
CA PRO A 26 14.71 -1.96 -2.96
C PRO A 26 13.99 -3.32 -3.12
N SER A 27 14.39 -4.31 -2.33
CA SER A 27 13.74 -5.64 -2.21
C SER A 27 13.42 -5.94 -0.75
N LEU A 28 12.26 -6.51 -0.48
CA LEU A 28 11.81 -6.89 0.86
C LEU A 28 11.22 -8.30 0.84
N ILE A 29 11.71 -9.16 1.73
CA ILE A 29 11.29 -10.54 1.88
C ILE A 29 10.72 -10.70 3.28
N ALA A 30 9.50 -11.24 3.38
CA ALA A 30 8.89 -11.57 4.66
C ALA A 30 9.25 -13.01 5.04
N ILE A 31 9.85 -13.19 6.22
CA ILE A 31 10.19 -14.49 6.81
C ILE A 31 9.36 -14.64 8.09
N GLY A 32 8.67 -15.76 8.23
CA GLY A 32 7.85 -16.05 9.39
C GLY A 32 8.66 -16.53 10.60
N PRO A 33 8.02 -16.68 11.77
CA PRO A 33 8.69 -17.09 13.01
C PRO A 33 9.34 -18.48 12.92
N THR A 34 8.90 -19.32 11.98
CA THR A 34 9.48 -20.65 11.71
C THR A 34 10.76 -20.60 10.87
N GLY A 35 11.21 -19.41 10.45
CA GLY A 35 12.32 -19.23 9.53
C GLY A 35 11.99 -19.52 8.07
N ARG A 36 10.74 -19.84 7.75
CA ARG A 36 10.26 -20.05 6.38
C ARG A 36 9.85 -18.74 5.73
N THR A 37 10.08 -18.64 4.43
CA THR A 37 9.61 -17.50 3.62
C THR A 37 8.08 -17.48 3.60
N VAL A 38 7.51 -16.35 3.97
CA VAL A 38 6.07 -16.07 3.79
C VAL A 38 5.83 -15.55 2.39
N THR A 39 6.57 -14.51 1.97
CA THR A 39 6.52 -13.99 0.60
C THR A 39 7.79 -13.25 0.21
N THR A 40 8.15 -13.30 -1.07
CA THR A 40 9.21 -12.47 -1.67
C THR A 40 8.68 -11.16 -2.25
N GLU A 41 7.34 -10.97 -2.27
CA GLU A 41 6.66 -9.81 -2.83
C GLU A 41 6.29 -8.76 -1.77
N ALA A 42 6.80 -8.90 -0.54
CA ALA A 42 6.45 -8.04 0.59
C ALA A 42 6.64 -6.55 0.27
N ARG A 43 7.66 -6.19 -0.53
CA ARG A 43 7.88 -4.81 -1.00
C ARG A 43 6.64 -4.26 -1.71
N ASN A 44 6.08 -5.03 -2.63
CA ASN A 44 4.93 -4.61 -3.43
C ASN A 44 3.66 -4.55 -2.57
N LEU A 45 3.49 -5.51 -1.65
CA LEU A 45 2.36 -5.51 -0.71
C LEU A 45 2.39 -4.29 0.22
N VAL A 46 3.55 -3.95 0.79
CA VAL A 46 3.72 -2.71 1.60
C VAL A 46 3.46 -1.47 0.77
N MET A 47 3.90 -1.45 -0.49
CA MET A 47 3.64 -0.31 -1.37
C MET A 47 2.18 -0.12 -1.70
N ILE A 48 1.34 -1.15 -1.70
CA ILE A 48 -0.07 -1.04 -2.07
C ILE A 48 -0.96 -0.89 -0.83
N HIS A 49 -0.70 -1.68 0.21
CA HIS A 49 -1.57 -1.79 1.39
C HIS A 49 -0.92 -1.21 2.66
N GLY A 50 0.29 -0.65 2.57
CA GLY A 50 0.98 -0.07 3.72
C GLY A 50 1.28 -1.11 4.81
N ALA A 51 1.07 -0.71 6.06
CA ALA A 51 1.26 -1.58 7.23
C ALA A 51 0.20 -2.69 7.33
N ASP A 52 -0.99 -2.46 6.75
CA ASP A 52 -2.09 -3.42 6.78
C ASP A 52 -1.77 -4.68 6.00
N ALA A 53 -0.76 -4.65 5.12
CA ALA A 53 -0.25 -5.83 4.43
C ALA A 53 0.22 -6.95 5.39
N TYR A 54 0.65 -6.62 6.62
CA TYR A 54 1.05 -7.62 7.61
C TYR A 54 -0.17 -8.45 8.06
N PRO A 55 -0.09 -9.80 8.14
CA PRO A 55 1.12 -10.64 8.17
C PRO A 55 1.64 -11.16 6.82
N PHE A 56 1.24 -10.55 5.70
CA PHE A 56 1.63 -10.92 4.33
C PHE A 56 1.21 -12.32 3.91
N THR A 57 0.24 -12.92 4.61
CA THR A 57 -0.34 -14.20 4.23
C THR A 57 -1.29 -14.02 3.06
N GLU A 58 -1.40 -15.02 2.19
CA GLU A 58 -2.27 -14.94 1.02
C GLU A 58 -3.74 -14.73 1.41
N GLU A 59 -4.19 -15.34 2.50
CA GLU A 59 -5.54 -15.17 3.02
C GLU A 59 -5.81 -13.72 3.43
N HIS A 60 -4.88 -13.12 4.17
CA HIS A 60 -5.01 -11.75 4.65
C HIS A 60 -4.99 -10.74 3.49
N ILE A 61 -4.12 -10.94 2.50
CA ILE A 61 -4.09 -10.09 1.31
C ILE A 61 -5.40 -10.19 0.52
N LYS A 62 -5.98 -11.38 0.39
CA LYS A 62 -7.30 -11.56 -0.26
C LYS A 62 -8.42 -10.85 0.49
N GLU A 63 -8.40 -10.86 1.82
CA GLU A 63 -9.38 -10.14 2.64
C GLU A 63 -9.30 -8.62 2.40
N ILE A 64 -8.08 -8.07 2.37
CA ILE A 64 -7.83 -6.67 2.06
C ILE A 64 -8.32 -6.32 0.64
N GLU A 65 -7.95 -7.13 -0.36
CA GLU A 65 -8.37 -6.91 -1.74
C GLU A 65 -9.90 -6.95 -1.89
N ALA A 66 -10.58 -7.89 -1.22
CA ALA A 66 -12.03 -7.97 -1.21
C ALA A 66 -12.67 -6.73 -0.59
N GLN A 67 -12.14 -6.22 0.53
CA GLN A 67 -12.63 -4.97 1.13
C GLN A 67 -12.55 -3.79 0.17
N TYR A 68 -11.45 -3.67 -0.56
CA TYR A 68 -11.30 -2.61 -1.55
C TYR A 68 -12.21 -2.77 -2.77
N GLU A 69 -12.52 -4.00 -3.17
CA GLU A 69 -13.51 -4.25 -4.23
C GLU A 69 -14.92 -3.89 -3.77
N GLU A 70 -15.30 -4.23 -2.53
CA GLU A 70 -16.59 -3.81 -1.97
C GLU A 70 -16.71 -2.30 -1.88
N MET A 71 -15.64 -1.59 -1.48
CA MET A 71 -15.61 -0.13 -1.49
C MET A 71 -15.78 0.44 -2.90
N ALA A 72 -15.13 -0.15 -3.90
CA ALA A 72 -15.19 0.31 -5.29
C ALA A 72 -16.58 0.16 -5.93
N LYS A 73 -17.41 -0.77 -5.47
CA LYS A 73 -18.81 -0.90 -5.93
C LYS A 73 -19.66 0.34 -5.62
N GLY A 74 -19.26 1.14 -4.63
CA GLY A 74 -19.94 2.40 -4.29
C GLY A 74 -19.53 3.59 -5.16
N TRP A 75 -18.54 3.43 -6.04
CA TRP A 75 -18.00 4.52 -6.86
C TRP A 75 -18.51 4.46 -8.31
N PRO A 76 -18.66 5.61 -8.98
CA PRO A 76 -19.01 5.64 -10.39
C PRO A 76 -17.90 5.02 -11.24
N GLU A 77 -18.26 4.31 -12.31
CA GLU A 77 -17.29 3.75 -13.26
C GLU A 77 -16.57 4.85 -14.06
N LYS A 78 -17.28 5.94 -14.34
CA LYS A 78 -16.77 7.11 -15.05
C LYS A 78 -17.26 8.39 -14.41
N MET A 79 -16.43 9.43 -14.42
CA MET A 79 -16.85 10.76 -13.97
C MET A 79 -16.08 11.89 -14.64
N LYS A 80 -16.67 13.08 -14.61
CA LYS A 80 -16.01 14.34 -14.97
C LYS A 80 -15.55 15.05 -13.71
N HIS A 81 -14.44 15.76 -13.79
CA HIS A 81 -13.87 16.46 -12.65
C HIS A 81 -13.43 17.87 -13.06
N ALA A 82 -13.62 18.88 -12.20
CA ALA A 82 -13.30 20.27 -12.53
C ALA A 82 -11.82 20.52 -12.89
N LEU A 83 -10.91 19.70 -12.36
CA LEU A 83 -9.48 19.77 -12.71
C LEU A 83 -9.13 19.12 -14.06
N HIS A 84 -10.08 18.39 -14.66
CA HIS A 84 -9.90 17.71 -15.95
C HIS A 84 -11.26 17.52 -16.64
N GLU A 85 -11.72 18.57 -17.33
CA GLU A 85 -13.06 18.63 -17.93
C GLU A 85 -13.09 18.06 -19.36
N GLU A 86 -11.93 18.00 -20.03
CA GLU A 86 -11.84 17.58 -21.43
C GLU A 86 -12.19 16.10 -21.63
N HIS A 87 -11.79 15.23 -20.68
CA HIS A 87 -12.02 13.79 -20.75
C HIS A 87 -12.67 13.24 -19.48
N GLU A 88 -13.43 12.15 -19.64
CA GLU A 88 -13.96 11.40 -18.52
C GLU A 88 -12.86 10.55 -17.88
N LEU A 89 -12.78 10.61 -16.56
CA LEU A 89 -11.92 9.75 -15.77
C LEU A 89 -12.60 8.40 -15.58
N VAL A 90 -11.87 7.31 -15.79
CA VAL A 90 -12.35 5.94 -15.64
C VAL A 90 -11.78 5.35 -14.35
N LEU A 91 -12.64 4.76 -13.52
CA LEU A 91 -12.23 4.06 -12.31
C LEU A 91 -11.37 2.85 -12.68
N THR A 92 -10.08 2.92 -12.40
CA THR A 92 -9.07 1.96 -12.85
C THR A 92 -8.25 1.43 -11.69
N LYS A 93 -7.95 0.12 -11.69
CA LYS A 93 -7.02 -0.47 -10.72
C LYS A 93 -5.58 -0.03 -11.04
N ARG A 94 -4.99 0.80 -10.19
CA ARG A 94 -3.59 1.25 -10.29
C ARG A 94 -2.85 0.95 -8.99
N ARG A 95 -1.76 0.19 -9.06
CA ARG A 95 -0.99 -0.22 -7.86
C ARG A 95 -0.47 0.97 -7.07
N VAL A 96 0.21 1.89 -7.76
CA VAL A 96 0.75 3.14 -7.22
C VAL A 96 0.66 4.20 -8.31
N TYR A 97 0.26 5.41 -7.93
CA TYR A 97 0.20 6.58 -8.81
C TYR A 97 0.41 7.86 -8.00
N GLY A 98 0.64 8.99 -8.68
CA GLY A 98 0.60 10.32 -8.07
C GLY A 98 -0.74 10.96 -8.38
N CYS A 99 -1.45 11.47 -7.38
CA CYS A 99 -2.70 12.18 -7.61
C CYS A 99 -2.42 13.60 -8.11
N ASN A 100 -2.96 13.97 -9.26
CA ASN A 100 -2.80 15.31 -9.84
C ASN A 100 -3.55 16.40 -9.05
N GLY A 101 -4.53 16.03 -8.22
CA GLY A 101 -5.31 16.98 -7.42
C GLY A 101 -4.64 17.39 -6.12
N CYS A 102 -4.00 16.45 -5.41
CA CYS A 102 -3.40 16.71 -4.10
C CYS A 102 -1.88 16.47 -4.04
N GLU A 103 -1.28 16.03 -5.15
CA GLU A 103 0.15 15.72 -5.29
C GLU A 103 0.68 14.61 -4.35
N LYS A 104 -0.23 13.89 -3.68
CA LYS A 104 0.11 12.75 -2.81
C LYS A 104 0.03 11.43 -3.58
N GLN A 105 0.75 10.44 -3.09
CA GLN A 105 0.73 9.09 -3.62
C GLN A 105 -0.65 8.44 -3.41
N GLY A 106 -1.16 7.78 -4.44
CA GLY A 106 -2.37 6.97 -4.42
C GLY A 106 -2.07 5.50 -4.66
N HIS A 107 -3.01 4.67 -4.20
CA HIS A 107 -2.88 3.23 -4.20
C HIS A 107 -4.18 2.57 -4.62
N LEU A 108 -4.03 1.44 -5.29
CA LEU A 108 -5.05 0.50 -5.73
C LEU A 108 -6.12 1.00 -6.72
N TRP A 109 -6.84 2.07 -6.41
CA TRP A 109 -7.92 2.61 -7.25
C TRP A 109 -7.63 4.06 -7.59
N SER A 110 -7.78 4.42 -8.85
CA SER A 110 -7.62 5.78 -9.37
C SER A 110 -8.76 6.10 -10.32
N PHE A 111 -9.20 7.37 -10.33
CA PHE A 111 -9.92 7.92 -11.47
C PHE A 111 -8.91 8.40 -12.50
N TYR A 112 -8.75 7.61 -13.55
CA TYR A 112 -7.65 7.71 -14.50
C TYR A 112 -8.12 8.10 -15.91
N CYS A 113 -7.42 9.03 -16.54
CA CYS A 113 -7.53 9.32 -17.97
C CYS A 113 -6.30 8.75 -18.70
N GLU A 114 -6.51 7.83 -19.64
CA GLU A 114 -5.44 7.27 -20.46
C GLU A 114 -4.85 8.29 -21.45
N GLU A 115 -5.66 9.22 -21.94
CA GLU A 115 -5.23 10.19 -22.95
C GLU A 115 -4.29 11.26 -22.38
N CYS A 116 -4.47 11.62 -21.10
CA CYS A 116 -3.71 12.69 -20.45
C CYS A 116 -2.74 12.19 -19.37
N ASP A 117 -2.71 10.88 -19.10
CA ASP A 117 -2.00 10.28 -17.96
C ASP A 117 -2.33 11.02 -16.65
N PHE A 118 -3.63 11.28 -16.44
CA PHE A 118 -4.15 12.05 -15.32
C PHE A 118 -4.81 11.11 -14.31
N ASP A 119 -4.38 11.16 -13.06
CA ASP A 119 -4.82 10.28 -11.97
C ASP A 119 -5.37 11.11 -10.80
N LEU A 120 -6.54 10.73 -10.29
CA LEU A 120 -7.08 11.25 -9.04
C LEU A 120 -7.36 10.14 -8.04
N HIS A 121 -7.13 10.43 -6.77
CA HIS A 121 -7.68 9.60 -5.70
C HIS A 121 -9.20 9.54 -5.81
N PRO A 122 -9.83 8.39 -5.48
CA PRO A 122 -11.28 8.31 -5.38
C PRO A 122 -11.88 9.38 -4.48
N LYS A 123 -11.22 9.69 -3.36
CA LYS A 123 -11.61 10.80 -2.48
C LYS A 123 -11.49 12.17 -3.15
N CYS A 124 -10.36 12.45 -3.80
CA CYS A 124 -10.15 13.73 -4.48
C CYS A 124 -11.13 13.95 -5.63
N ALA A 125 -11.59 12.89 -6.28
CA ALA A 125 -12.56 12.99 -7.36
C ALA A 125 -14.01 13.15 -6.84
N LEU A 126 -14.36 12.49 -5.72
CA LEU A 126 -15.73 12.45 -5.19
C LEU A 126 -16.05 13.57 -4.19
N GLU A 127 -15.04 14.12 -3.51
CA GLU A 127 -15.20 15.21 -2.56
C GLU A 127 -14.67 16.51 -3.18
N GLU A 128 -15.54 17.23 -3.90
CA GLU A 128 -15.23 18.59 -4.33
C GLU A 128 -15.22 19.54 -3.12
N ASP A 129 -14.17 20.36 -3.03
CA ASP A 129 -14.01 21.53 -2.16
C ASP A 129 -13.60 21.32 -0.69
N LYS A 130 -12.34 20.90 -0.48
CA LYS A 130 -11.52 21.35 0.67
C LYS A 130 -10.07 21.57 0.27
N GLY A 131 -9.77 22.79 -0.17
CA GLY A 131 -8.42 23.32 -0.05
C GLY A 131 -7.93 23.22 1.40
N THR A 132 -6.72 22.69 1.57
CA THR A 132 -5.91 22.76 2.81
C THR A 132 -6.70 22.52 4.11
N LYS A 133 -6.90 21.25 4.45
CA LYS A 133 -6.70 20.83 5.83
C LYS A 133 -5.81 19.59 5.80
N ASP A 134 -4.80 19.61 6.65
CA ASP A 134 -4.01 18.44 6.96
C ASP A 134 -4.96 17.37 7.50
N ASP A 135 -5.52 16.57 6.62
CA ASP A 135 -6.07 15.28 6.98
C ASP A 135 -4.86 14.38 7.23
N GLU A 136 -4.26 14.57 8.41
CA GLU A 136 -3.94 13.41 9.23
C GLU A 136 -5.17 12.52 9.15
N MET A 137 -5.06 11.45 8.36
CA MET A 137 -5.98 10.35 8.45
C MET A 137 -5.99 9.98 9.91
N GLU A 138 -7.05 10.39 10.62
CA GLU A 138 -7.33 9.96 11.97
C GLU A 138 -7.15 8.46 11.92
N LYS A 139 -6.10 8.00 12.62
CA LYS A 139 -6.02 6.62 13.03
C LYS A 139 -7.25 6.41 13.90
N ALA A 140 -8.33 5.94 13.27
CA ALA A 140 -9.30 5.11 13.95
C ALA A 140 -8.46 3.98 14.55
N SER A 141 -8.11 4.16 15.82
CA SER A 141 -7.44 3.17 16.64
C SER A 141 -8.56 2.22 17.03
N PRO A 142 -8.68 1.01 16.45
CA PRO A 142 -9.63 0.05 16.96
C PRO A 142 -8.95 -0.58 18.17
N GLY A 143 -9.30 -0.07 19.36
CA GLY A 143 -9.21 -0.77 20.63
C GLY A 143 -7.82 -1.25 21.05
N GLU A 144 -7.27 -0.57 22.06
CA GLU A 144 -6.21 -1.10 22.92
C GLU A 144 -6.45 -2.58 23.27
N GLY A 145 -5.41 -3.38 23.05
CA GLY A 145 -5.45 -4.79 23.41
C GLY A 145 -4.25 -5.57 22.92
N TRP A 146 -3.08 -4.94 22.76
CA TRP A 146 -1.84 -5.67 22.48
C TRP A 146 -0.86 -5.42 23.61
N LYS A 147 -0.56 -6.48 24.36
CA LYS A 147 0.53 -6.47 25.34
C LYS A 147 1.75 -7.09 24.68
N CYS A 148 2.88 -6.40 24.80
CA CYS A 148 4.17 -6.90 24.33
C CYS A 148 5.05 -7.14 25.54
N ASP A 149 5.50 -8.39 25.70
CA ASP A 149 6.51 -8.79 26.68
C ASP A 149 7.79 -9.14 25.92
N GLY A 150 8.67 -8.16 25.75
CA GLY A 150 9.90 -8.30 24.96
C GLY A 150 9.62 -8.37 23.46
N GLU A 151 10.09 -9.42 22.78
CA GLU A 151 9.99 -9.58 21.32
C GLU A 151 8.67 -10.26 20.86
N VAL A 152 7.76 -10.56 21.79
CA VAL A 152 6.49 -11.24 21.49
C VAL A 152 5.32 -10.37 21.93
N CYS A 153 4.42 -10.09 21.00
CA CYS A 153 3.17 -9.37 21.26
C CYS A 153 1.98 -10.34 21.15
N TYR A 154 1.07 -10.26 22.11
CA TYR A 154 -0.17 -11.02 22.12
C TYR A 154 -1.35 -10.08 22.31
N LYS A 155 -2.50 -10.50 21.76
CA LYS A 155 -3.76 -9.80 21.93
C LYS A 155 -4.29 -10.08 23.35
N ALA A 156 -4.49 -9.03 24.14
CA ALA A 156 -5.10 -9.09 25.47
C ALA A 156 -6.61 -9.36 25.38
#